data_AF-A0ABD7YS15-F1
#
_entry.id   AF-A0ABD7YS15-F1
#
_cell.length_a   1.000
_cell.length_b   1.000
_cell.length_c   1.000
_cell.angle_alpha   90.00
_cell.angle_beta   90.00
_cell.angle_gamma   90.00
#
_symmetry.space_group_name_H-M   'P 1'
#
loop_
_entity.id
_entity.type
_entity.pdbx_description
1 polymer ?
#
loop_
_entity_poly.entity_id
_entity_poly.type
_entity_poly.pdbx_seq_one_letter_code
_entity_poly.pdbx_strand_id
1 'polypeptide(L)'
;MQKYYANNESISQTKLENSIEITAEQYNSAMKAKLNGQVVEVVNAELVIKEPYVKVTAYLKSDCTKQKEFDDYTLVTDDYTLDAPKTRFDEWIDSVWVTNLQNQYQAQVQQVTDKRAYLYLDVDRLRAEAKSVLEIEGDEAKAEEYRLQANALYLKIRDENPWPVNPETL
;
A
#
# COMPACT_ATOMS: atom_id res chain seq x y z
N MET A 1 -39.39 42.75 -4.50
CA MET A 1 -38.37 41.90 -3.86
C MET A 1 -37.78 40.98 -4.91
N GLN A 2 -36.45 40.81 -4.93
CA GLN A 2 -35.79 39.84 -5.80
C GLN A 2 -36.21 38.42 -5.38
N LYS A 3 -36.51 37.56 -6.35
CA LYS A 3 -36.84 36.14 -6.12
C LYS A 3 -35.65 35.25 -6.47
N TYR A 4 -35.59 34.09 -5.83
CA TYR A 4 -34.52 33.10 -6.01
C TYR A 4 -35.16 31.71 -6.16
N TYR A 5 -34.53 30.87 -6.98
CA TYR A 5 -35.05 29.56 -7.35
C TYR A 5 -33.94 28.51 -7.35
N ALA A 6 -34.30 27.27 -7.05
CA ALA A 6 -33.41 26.11 -7.11
C ALA A 6 -34.09 24.90 -7.73
N ASN A 7 -33.33 24.13 -8.52
CA ASN A 7 -33.65 22.76 -8.89
C ASN A 7 -32.38 21.90 -8.74
N ASN A 8 -32.44 20.60 -9.09
CA ASN A 8 -31.31 19.68 -8.98
C ASN A 8 -30.14 20.00 -9.93
N GLU A 9 -30.32 20.91 -10.88
CA GLU A 9 -29.30 21.28 -11.87
C GLU A 9 -28.65 22.63 -11.50
N SER A 10 -29.42 23.60 -11.05
CA SER A 10 -28.95 24.98 -10.89
C SER A 10 -29.72 25.79 -9.83
N ILE A 11 -29.09 26.89 -9.41
CA ILE A 11 -29.67 27.93 -8.55
C ILE A 11 -29.67 29.24 -9.33
N SER A 12 -30.79 29.97 -9.34
CA SER A 12 -31.00 31.12 -10.24
C SER A 12 -31.85 32.21 -9.61
N GLN A 13 -31.70 33.44 -10.11
CA GLN A 13 -32.57 34.58 -9.80
C GLN A 13 -33.77 34.70 -10.76
N THR A 14 -33.79 33.85 -11.79
CA THR A 14 -34.90 33.68 -12.73
C THR A 14 -35.55 32.33 -12.47
N LYS A 15 -36.87 32.25 -12.60
CA LYS A 15 -37.61 30.99 -12.42
C LYS A 15 -37.09 29.94 -13.40
N LEU A 16 -36.71 28.79 -12.87
CA LEU A 16 -36.28 27.62 -13.65
C LEU A 16 -37.44 26.63 -13.78
N GLU A 17 -37.37 25.75 -14.77
CA GLU A 17 -38.28 24.63 -14.87
C GLU A 17 -38.09 23.68 -13.67
N ASN A 18 -39.20 23.16 -13.14
CA ASN A 18 -39.23 22.24 -11.98
C ASN A 18 -38.47 22.77 -10.75
N SER A 19 -38.48 24.09 -10.54
CA SER A 19 -37.80 24.73 -9.41
C SER A 19 -38.72 25.07 -8.25
N ILE A 20 -38.12 25.12 -7.07
CA ILE A 20 -38.71 25.69 -5.86
C ILE A 20 -38.26 27.15 -5.69
N GLU A 21 -39.11 27.99 -5.09
CA GLU A 21 -38.71 29.33 -4.64
C GLU A 21 -37.94 29.19 -3.31
N ILE A 22 -36.78 29.83 -3.21
CA ILE A 22 -35.91 29.80 -2.02
C ILE A 22 -35.66 31.21 -1.51
N THR A 23 -35.20 31.34 -0.26
CA THR A 23 -34.84 32.63 0.31
C THR A 23 -33.49 33.14 -0.22
N ALA A 24 -33.24 34.44 -0.09
CA ALA A 24 -31.92 35.02 -0.42
C ALA A 24 -30.79 34.38 0.40
N GLU A 25 -31.06 34.02 1.65
CA GLU A 25 -30.11 33.37 2.55
C GLU A 25 -29.80 31.93 2.10
N GLN A 26 -30.82 31.17 1.69
CA GLN A 26 -30.66 29.84 1.10
C GLN A 26 -29.87 29.91 -0.22
N TYR A 27 -30.14 30.91 -1.07
CA TYR A 27 -29.40 31.13 -2.32
C TYR A 27 -27.91 31.40 -2.05
N ASN A 28 -27.60 32.29 -1.12
CA ASN A 28 -26.21 32.62 -0.76
C ASN A 28 -25.49 31.42 -0.12
N SER A 29 -26.17 30.68 0.75
CA SER A 29 -25.64 29.47 1.37
C SER A 29 -25.36 28.39 0.33
N ALA A 30 -26.28 28.17 -0.62
CA ALA A 30 -26.10 27.25 -1.74
C ALA A 30 -24.92 27.64 -2.63
N MET A 31 -24.78 28.94 -2.94
CA MET A 31 -23.66 29.42 -3.76
C MET A 31 -22.32 29.19 -3.07
N LYS A 32 -22.24 29.49 -1.76
CA LYS A 32 -21.05 29.23 -0.94
C LYS A 32 -20.75 27.73 -0.85
N ALA A 33 -21.77 26.90 -0.68
CA ALA A 33 -21.64 25.45 -0.66
C ALA A 33 -21.08 24.90 -1.98
N LYS A 34 -21.62 25.34 -3.13
CA LYS A 34 -21.10 24.97 -4.45
C LYS A 34 -19.63 25.38 -4.64
N LEU A 35 -19.24 26.57 -4.17
CA LEU A 35 -17.84 27.02 -4.19
C LEU A 35 -16.92 26.15 -3.32
N ASN A 36 -17.45 25.59 -2.23
CA ASN A 36 -16.73 24.69 -1.33
C ASN A 36 -16.76 23.22 -1.78
N GLY A 37 -17.27 22.91 -2.98
CA GLY A 37 -17.37 21.53 -3.50
C GLY A 37 -18.48 20.68 -2.87
N GLN A 38 -19.42 21.31 -2.16
CA GLN A 38 -20.56 20.63 -1.56
C GLN A 38 -21.66 20.36 -2.58
N VAL A 39 -22.38 19.26 -2.40
CA VAL A 39 -23.56 18.96 -3.21
C VAL A 39 -24.74 19.78 -2.71
N VAL A 40 -25.42 20.45 -3.65
CA VAL A 40 -26.65 21.20 -3.39
C VAL A 40 -27.75 20.60 -4.26
N GLU A 41 -28.79 20.08 -3.64
CA GLU A 41 -29.91 19.41 -4.30
C GLU A 41 -31.25 19.83 -3.69
N VAL A 42 -32.33 19.55 -4.41
CA VAL A 42 -33.71 19.74 -3.96
C VAL A 42 -34.34 18.38 -3.72
N VAL A 43 -34.65 18.09 -2.46
CA VAL A 43 -35.28 16.83 -2.02
C VAL A 43 -36.59 17.18 -1.35
N ASN A 44 -37.69 16.54 -1.74
CA ASN A 44 -39.03 16.77 -1.15
C ASN A 44 -39.45 18.26 -1.11
N ALA A 45 -39.12 19.01 -2.17
CA ALA A 45 -39.37 20.45 -2.28
C ALA A 45 -38.59 21.34 -1.29
N GLU A 46 -37.50 20.83 -0.72
CA GLU A 46 -36.59 21.58 0.16
C GLU A 46 -35.16 21.59 -0.40
N LEU A 47 -34.46 22.69 -0.22
CA LEU A 47 -33.04 22.82 -0.57
C LEU A 47 -32.18 22.14 0.51
N VAL A 48 -31.40 21.14 0.11
CA VAL A 48 -30.48 20.40 0.97
C VAL A 48 -29.04 20.64 0.52
N ILE A 49 -28.19 21.01 1.48
CA ILE A 49 -26.74 21.12 1.28
C ILE A 49 -26.10 19.94 1.99
N LYS A 50 -25.44 19.06 1.23
CA LYS A 50 -24.70 17.93 1.79
C LYS A 50 -23.26 18.32 2.10
N GLU A 51 -22.60 17.50 2.90
CA GLU A 51 -21.15 17.57 3.02
C GLU A 51 -20.49 17.33 1.65
N PRO A 52 -19.29 17.89 1.42
CA PRO A 52 -18.57 17.62 0.18
C PRO A 52 -18.23 16.15 0.12
N TYR A 53 -18.29 15.56 -1.08
CA TYR A 53 -17.75 14.22 -1.28
C TYR A 53 -16.25 14.26 -0.98
N VAL A 54 -15.84 13.47 0.01
CA VAL A 54 -14.44 13.36 0.41
C VAL A 54 -13.90 12.10 -0.22
N LYS A 55 -12.93 12.29 -1.12
CA LYS A 55 -12.21 11.17 -1.73
C LYS A 55 -11.61 10.28 -0.66
N VAL A 56 -11.84 8.98 -0.78
CA VAL A 56 -11.31 7.97 0.12
C VAL A 56 -10.49 6.96 -0.65
N THR A 57 -9.42 6.47 -0.04
CA THR A 57 -8.69 5.30 -0.53
C THR A 57 -9.22 4.07 0.19
N ALA A 58 -9.61 3.07 -0.57
CA ALA A 58 -10.03 1.77 -0.04
C ALA A 58 -9.12 0.66 -0.59
N TYR A 59 -8.97 -0.42 0.17
CA TYR A 59 -8.08 -1.55 -0.08
C TYR A 59 -8.89 -2.78 -0.45
N LEU A 60 -8.44 -3.52 -1.47
CA LEU A 60 -9.15 -4.69 -1.97
C LEU A 60 -8.99 -5.86 -0.98
N LYS A 61 -10.10 -6.40 -0.46
CA LYS A 61 -10.10 -7.47 0.56
C LYS A 61 -9.37 -8.74 0.09
N SER A 62 -9.42 -9.04 -1.21
CA SER A 62 -8.79 -10.24 -1.79
C SER A 62 -7.30 -10.08 -2.14
N ASP A 63 -6.78 -8.86 -2.16
CA ASP A 63 -5.36 -8.56 -2.41
C ASP A 63 -4.98 -7.24 -1.73
N CYS A 64 -4.35 -7.33 -0.56
CA CYS A 64 -3.96 -6.19 0.27
C CYS A 64 -2.93 -5.26 -0.40
N THR A 65 -2.36 -5.65 -1.54
CA THR A 65 -1.44 -4.79 -2.32
C THR A 65 -2.16 -3.88 -3.30
N LYS A 66 -3.49 -4.02 -3.45
CA LYS A 66 -4.31 -3.22 -4.35
C LYS A 66 -5.16 -2.23 -3.58
N GLN A 67 -5.17 -1.00 -4.07
CA GLN A 67 -6.02 0.07 -3.56
C GLN A 67 -6.71 0.80 -4.70
N LYS A 68 -7.80 1.47 -4.39
CA LYS A 68 -8.57 2.30 -5.32
C LYS A 68 -9.06 3.55 -4.61
N GLU A 69 -9.04 4.68 -5.31
CA GLU A 69 -9.67 5.90 -4.87
C GLU A 69 -11.16 5.90 -5.27
N PHE A 70 -12.02 6.27 -4.33
CA PHE A 70 -13.44 6.50 -4.54
C PHE A 70 -13.73 7.96 -4.26
N ASP A 71 -14.67 8.56 -4.99
CA ASP A 71 -15.05 9.96 -4.79
C ASP A 71 -15.69 10.19 -3.41
N ASP A 72 -16.26 9.15 -2.81
CA ASP A 72 -16.88 9.17 -1.48
C ASP A 72 -16.92 7.78 -0.83
N TYR A 73 -16.99 7.72 0.50
CA TYR A 73 -17.08 6.47 1.26
C TYR A 73 -18.35 5.65 0.95
N THR A 74 -19.45 6.31 0.59
CA THR A 74 -20.71 5.66 0.20
C THR A 74 -20.60 4.90 -1.13
N LEU A 75 -19.56 5.17 -1.91
CA LEU A 75 -19.29 4.50 -3.20
C LEU A 75 -18.37 3.28 -3.07
N VAL A 76 -17.83 3.02 -1.87
CA VAL A 76 -16.97 1.86 -1.61
C VAL A 76 -17.81 0.59 -1.71
N THR A 77 -17.42 -0.31 -2.61
CA THR A 77 -18.11 -1.59 -2.79
C THR A 77 -17.68 -2.60 -1.73
N ASP A 78 -18.48 -3.64 -1.53
CA ASP A 78 -18.19 -4.67 -0.51
C ASP A 78 -16.87 -5.41 -0.74
N ASP A 79 -16.32 -5.41 -1.95
CA ASP A 79 -14.99 -6.01 -2.20
C ASP A 79 -13.83 -5.21 -1.54
N TYR A 80 -14.11 -3.98 -1.09
CA TYR A 80 -13.13 -3.06 -0.54
C TYR A 80 -13.39 -2.76 0.94
N THR A 81 -12.33 -2.37 1.64
CA THR A 81 -12.38 -1.86 3.01
C THR A 81 -11.62 -0.53 3.11
N LEU A 82 -12.07 0.35 4.01
CA LEU A 82 -11.35 1.58 4.34
C LEU A 82 -10.19 1.32 5.32
N ASP A 83 -10.17 0.15 5.96
CA ASP A 83 -9.08 -0.24 6.84
C ASP A 83 -7.84 -0.56 6.02
N ALA A 84 -6.72 0.08 6.35
CA ALA A 84 -5.46 -0.16 5.67
C ALA A 84 -4.80 -1.45 6.19
N PRO A 85 -4.26 -2.31 5.30
CA PRO A 85 -3.41 -3.41 5.71
C PRO A 85 -2.11 -2.85 6.32
N LYS A 86 -1.59 -3.53 7.33
CA LYS A 86 -0.33 -3.21 8.01
C LYS A 86 0.86 -3.78 7.25
N THR A 87 0.68 -4.93 6.59
CA THR A 87 1.74 -5.59 5.83
C THR A 87 1.22 -6.05 4.47
N ARG A 88 2.15 -6.24 3.52
CA ARG A 88 1.86 -6.85 2.21
C ARG A 88 1.49 -8.34 2.28
N PHE A 89 1.47 -8.93 3.48
CA PHE A 89 1.11 -10.31 3.74
C PHE A 89 -0.22 -10.41 4.50
N ASP A 90 -0.94 -9.31 4.66
CA ASP A 90 -2.22 -9.31 5.35
C ASP A 90 -3.31 -9.93 4.46
N GLU A 91 -4.18 -10.70 5.10
CA GLU A 91 -5.34 -11.36 4.52
C GLU A 91 -6.60 -10.87 5.22
N TRP A 92 -7.68 -10.68 4.46
CA TRP A 92 -8.95 -10.23 5.02
C TRP A 92 -9.74 -11.42 5.56
N ILE A 93 -9.83 -11.54 6.89
CA ILE A 93 -10.47 -12.66 7.59
C ILE A 93 -11.39 -12.08 8.66
N ASP A 94 -12.65 -12.51 8.70
CA ASP A 94 -13.62 -12.08 9.73
C ASP A 94 -13.71 -10.56 9.91
N SER A 95 -13.73 -9.83 8.79
CA SER A 95 -13.80 -8.37 8.74
C SER A 95 -12.61 -7.62 9.34
N VAL A 96 -11.45 -8.28 9.45
CA VAL A 96 -10.20 -7.66 9.88
C VAL A 96 -9.02 -8.12 9.03
N TRP A 97 -8.00 -7.26 8.94
CA TRP A 97 -6.70 -7.65 8.37
C TRP A 97 -5.92 -8.51 9.36
N VAL A 98 -5.50 -9.70 8.91
CA VAL A 98 -4.67 -10.63 9.68
C VAL A 98 -3.39 -10.91 8.88
N THR A 99 -2.23 -10.66 9.48
CA THR A 99 -0.95 -10.95 8.81
C THR A 99 -0.76 -12.46 8.67
N ASN A 100 -0.59 -12.93 7.44
CA ASN A 100 -0.15 -14.30 7.18
C ASN A 100 1.35 -14.42 7.50
N LEU A 101 1.64 -14.81 8.74
CA LEU A 101 3.00 -14.98 9.26
C LEU A 101 3.80 -16.03 8.47
N GLN A 102 3.13 -17.06 7.95
CA GLN A 102 3.79 -18.09 7.18
C GLN A 102 4.27 -17.56 5.82
N ASN A 103 3.44 -16.80 5.10
CA ASN A 103 3.83 -16.14 3.85
C ASN A 103 4.93 -15.10 4.07
N GLN A 104 4.83 -14.32 5.15
CA GLN A 104 5.87 -13.38 5.55
C GLN A 104 7.21 -14.09 5.80
N TYR A 105 7.20 -15.18 6.56
CA TYR A 105 8.39 -15.99 6.83
C TYR A 105 9.01 -16.54 5.54
N GLN A 106 8.21 -17.09 4.62
CA GLN A 106 8.75 -17.62 3.36
C GLN A 106 9.39 -16.53 2.49
N ALA A 107 8.80 -15.33 2.45
CA ALA A 107 9.40 -14.20 1.75
C ALA A 107 10.73 -13.76 2.38
N GLN A 108 10.83 -13.78 3.70
CA GLN A 108 12.09 -13.49 4.42
C GLN A 108 13.15 -14.57 4.16
N VAL A 109 12.77 -15.85 4.15
CA VAL A 109 13.68 -16.97 3.82
C VAL A 109 14.21 -16.80 2.41
N GLN A 110 13.35 -16.48 1.44
CA GLN A 110 13.77 -16.27 0.06
C GLN A 110 14.75 -15.10 -0.04
N GLN A 111 14.46 -13.97 0.62
CA GLN A 111 15.35 -12.81 0.65
C GLN A 111 16.74 -13.16 1.20
N VAL A 112 16.81 -13.91 2.32
CA VAL A 112 18.08 -14.34 2.90
C VAL A 112 18.80 -15.34 1.99
N THR A 113 18.07 -16.24 1.35
CA THR A 113 18.61 -17.23 0.40
C THR A 113 19.27 -16.52 -0.77
N ASP A 114 18.57 -15.60 -1.43
CA ASP A 114 19.06 -14.86 -2.59
C ASP A 114 20.29 -14.02 -2.22
N LYS A 115 20.24 -13.36 -1.06
CA LYS A 115 21.34 -12.54 -0.55
C LYS A 115 22.59 -13.38 -0.29
N ARG A 116 22.44 -14.52 0.39
CA ARG A 116 23.55 -15.44 0.67
C ARG A 116 24.10 -16.05 -0.62
N ALA A 117 23.24 -16.47 -1.55
CA ALA A 117 23.66 -17.02 -2.83
C ALA A 117 24.53 -16.04 -3.63
N TYR A 118 24.13 -14.76 -3.68
CA TYR A 118 24.92 -13.71 -4.30
C TYR A 118 26.30 -13.53 -3.63
N LEU A 119 26.34 -13.49 -2.29
CA LEU A 119 27.60 -13.29 -1.55
C LEU A 119 28.53 -14.51 -1.61
N TYR A 120 27.99 -15.72 -1.70
CA TYR A 120 28.80 -16.94 -1.83
C TYR A 120 29.58 -17.02 -3.13
N LEU A 121 29.23 -16.23 -4.15
CA LEU A 121 30.07 -16.10 -5.35
C LEU A 121 31.51 -15.68 -5.01
N ASP A 122 31.71 -14.81 -4.03
CA ASP A 122 33.05 -14.39 -3.61
C ASP A 122 33.76 -15.47 -2.78
N VAL A 123 33.02 -16.25 -1.98
CA VAL A 123 33.55 -17.44 -1.30
C VAL A 123 34.05 -18.45 -2.32
N ASP A 124 33.27 -18.71 -3.37
CA ASP A 124 33.61 -19.66 -4.42
C ASP A 124 34.81 -19.20 -5.25
N ARG A 125 34.91 -17.89 -5.52
CA ARG A 125 36.11 -17.30 -6.16
C ARG A 125 37.37 -17.50 -5.33
N LEU A 126 37.32 -17.24 -4.01
CA LEU A 126 38.47 -17.46 -3.12
C LEU A 126 38.87 -18.94 -3.05
N ARG A 127 37.90 -19.84 -3.04
CA ARG A 127 38.16 -21.30 -3.08
C ARG A 127 38.78 -21.74 -4.40
N ALA A 128 38.29 -21.19 -5.52
CA ALA A 128 38.85 -21.46 -6.84
C ALA A 128 40.29 -20.93 -6.93
N GLU A 129 40.57 -19.74 -6.40
CA GLU A 129 41.90 -19.15 -6.37
C GLU A 129 42.87 -20.00 -5.53
N ALA A 130 42.45 -20.46 -4.35
CA ALA A 130 43.24 -21.37 -3.53
C ALA A 130 43.63 -22.65 -4.30
N LYS A 131 42.70 -23.20 -5.09
CA LYS A 131 42.96 -24.37 -5.93
C LYS A 131 43.97 -24.05 -7.03
N SER A 132 43.78 -22.94 -7.75
CA SER A 132 44.68 -22.50 -8.81
C SER A 132 46.10 -22.25 -8.31
N VAL A 133 46.26 -21.57 -7.17
CA VAL A 133 47.57 -21.32 -6.55
C VAL A 133 48.27 -22.64 -6.22
N LEU A 134 47.55 -23.61 -5.64
CA LEU A 134 48.13 -24.91 -5.34
C LEU A 134 48.55 -25.68 -6.61
N GLU A 135 47.68 -25.72 -7.62
CA GLU A 135 47.90 -26.55 -8.82
C GLU A 135 48.93 -25.94 -9.79
N ILE A 136 49.00 -24.61 -9.89
CA ILE A 136 49.83 -23.91 -10.86
C ILE A 136 51.14 -23.43 -10.23
N GLU A 137 51.07 -22.82 -9.05
CA GLU A 137 52.24 -22.24 -8.38
C GLU A 137 52.91 -23.24 -7.45
N GLY A 138 52.18 -24.24 -6.95
CA GLY A 138 52.68 -25.18 -5.93
C GLY A 138 52.86 -24.55 -4.55
N ASP A 139 52.35 -23.34 -4.33
CA ASP A 139 52.48 -22.61 -3.07
C ASP A 139 51.36 -23.00 -2.09
N GLU A 140 51.65 -24.00 -1.26
CA GLU A 140 50.71 -24.51 -0.26
C GLU A 140 50.31 -23.46 0.79
N ALA A 141 51.25 -22.59 1.20
CA ALA A 141 51.01 -21.60 2.24
C ALA A 141 50.02 -20.53 1.74
N LYS A 142 50.27 -19.99 0.54
CA LYS A 142 49.39 -19.01 -0.10
C LYS A 142 48.02 -19.60 -0.43
N ALA A 143 47.97 -20.85 -0.90
CA ALA A 143 46.71 -21.55 -1.11
C ALA A 143 45.90 -21.66 0.19
N GLU A 144 46.55 -21.96 1.31
CA GLU A 144 45.89 -22.05 2.62
C GLU A 144 45.37 -20.69 3.11
N GLU A 145 46.09 -19.60 2.88
CA GLU A 145 45.60 -18.25 3.19
C GLU A 145 44.27 -17.94 2.47
N TYR A 146 44.16 -18.29 1.18
CA TYR A 146 42.90 -18.13 0.43
C TYR A 146 41.77 -19.01 0.99
N ARG A 147 42.07 -20.23 1.45
CA ARG A 147 41.05 -21.10 2.10
C ARG A 147 40.56 -20.51 3.40
N LEU A 148 41.47 -19.98 4.23
CA LEU A 148 41.12 -19.32 5.49
C LEU A 148 40.26 -18.09 5.24
N GLN A 149 40.60 -17.27 4.24
CA GLN A 149 39.79 -16.12 3.84
C GLN A 149 38.39 -16.55 3.38
N ALA A 150 38.28 -17.59 2.56
CA ALA A 150 36.99 -18.11 2.11
C ALA A 150 36.13 -18.61 3.28
N ASN A 151 36.73 -19.32 4.24
CA ASN A 151 36.04 -19.81 5.43
C ASN A 151 35.58 -18.67 6.35
N ALA A 152 36.43 -17.68 6.58
CA ALA A 152 36.09 -16.50 7.35
C ALA A 152 34.93 -15.72 6.71
N LEU A 153 34.97 -15.54 5.38
CA LEU A 153 33.89 -14.89 4.64
C LEU A 153 32.59 -15.70 4.70
N TYR A 154 32.66 -17.02 4.53
CA TYR A 154 31.49 -17.90 4.64
C TYR A 154 30.78 -17.78 6.00
N LEU A 155 31.55 -17.79 7.10
CA LEU A 155 31.01 -17.64 8.45
C LEU A 155 30.41 -16.24 8.64
N LYS A 156 31.12 -15.19 8.22
CA LYS A 156 30.63 -13.81 8.27
C LYS A 156 29.30 -13.64 7.53
N ILE A 157 29.17 -14.18 6.31
CA ILE A 157 27.93 -14.11 5.53
C ILE A 157 26.76 -14.75 6.30
N ARG A 158 27.01 -15.88 6.98
CA ARG A 158 25.96 -16.55 7.76
C ARG A 158 25.52 -15.74 8.98
N ASP A 159 26.48 -15.17 9.69
CA ASP A 159 26.25 -14.40 10.91
C ASP A 159 25.53 -13.07 10.60
N GLU A 160 25.91 -12.39 9.53
CA GLU A 160 25.30 -11.11 9.11
C GLU A 160 23.96 -11.28 8.39
N ASN A 161 23.63 -12.50 7.93
CA ASN A 161 22.38 -12.78 7.22
C ASN A 161 21.70 -14.01 7.86
N PRO A 162 21.30 -13.98 9.14
CA PRO A 162 20.72 -15.14 9.81
C PRO A 162 19.42 -15.56 9.14
N TRP A 163 19.07 -16.85 9.27
CA TRP A 163 17.76 -17.32 8.85
C TRP A 163 16.66 -16.68 9.73
N PRO A 164 15.51 -16.33 9.15
CA PRO A 164 14.38 -15.86 9.96
C PRO A 164 13.88 -16.98 10.88
N VAL A 165 13.15 -16.62 11.94
CA VAL A 165 12.59 -17.57 12.91
C VAL A 165 11.26 -18.10 12.38
N ASN A 166 11.07 -19.42 12.42
CA ASN A 166 9.81 -20.03 11.99
C ASN A 166 8.68 -19.66 12.96
N PRO A 167 7.56 -19.06 12.50
CA PRO A 167 6.43 -18.73 13.35
C PRO A 167 5.77 -19.93 14.03
N GLU A 168 5.88 -21.15 13.47
CA GLU A 168 5.32 -22.37 14.08
C GLU A 168 6.14 -22.87 15.28
N THR A 169 7.35 -22.34 15.49
CA THR A 169 8.23 -22.74 16.59
C THR A 169 8.21 -21.78 17.78
N LEU A 170 7.33 -20.78 17.72
CA LEU A 170 7.16 -19.74 18.74
C LEU A 170 6.07 -20.09 19.76
#